data_AF-A0A2T4WMJ8-F1
#
_entry.id   AF-A0A2T4WMJ8-F1
#
_cell.length_a   1.000
_cell.length_b   1.000
_cell.length_c   1.000
_cell.angle_alpha   90.00
_cell.angle_beta   90.00
_cell.angle_gamma   90.00
#
_symmetry.space_group_name_H-M   'P 1'
#
loop_
_entity.id
_entity.type
_entity.pdbx_description
1 polymer ?
#
loop_
_entity_poly.entity_id
_entity_poly.type
_entity_poly.pdbx_seq_one_letter_code
_entity_poly.pdbx_strand_id
1 'polypeptide(L)'
;MKDLKKITLALPEYILLAAAVFYWFSAGILINYVAISLVIGLILQIVFKFRVLGIVLPSFLMLTSFYMLLALISEFNEFPTFSYEAKKLLFVGLTLFIGTMFISGLMFFKYAFTRSRSAS
;
A
#
# COMPACT_ATOMS: atom_id res chain seq x y z
N MET A 1 27.52 -4.99 -5.04
CA MET A 1 26.92 -4.26 -3.89
C MET A 1 26.15 -2.98 -4.28
N LYS A 2 26.55 -2.22 -5.31
CA LYS A 2 25.82 -1.01 -5.76
C LYS A 2 24.43 -1.33 -6.35
N ASP A 3 24.30 -2.46 -7.05
CA ASP A 3 23.04 -2.85 -7.69
C ASP A 3 22.02 -3.43 -6.71
N LEU A 4 22.49 -4.15 -5.68
CA LEU A 4 21.66 -4.60 -4.55
C LEU A 4 21.02 -3.41 -3.81
N LYS A 5 21.74 -2.30 -3.64
CA LYS A 5 21.20 -1.07 -3.03
C LYS A 5 20.18 -0.35 -3.94
N LYS A 6 20.29 -0.48 -5.27
CA LYS A 6 19.30 0.09 -6.22
C LYS A 6 18.00 -0.71 -6.22
N ILE A 7 18.09 -2.04 -6.11
CA ILE A 7 16.93 -2.94 -6.07
C ILE A 7 16.15 -2.75 -4.76
N THR A 8 16.83 -2.67 -3.61
CA THR A 8 16.16 -2.44 -2.32
C THR A 8 15.49 -1.08 -2.23
N LEU A 9 16.01 -0.05 -2.92
CA LEU A 9 15.37 1.26 -2.93
C LEU A 9 14.09 1.30 -3.76
N ALA A 10 13.97 0.55 -4.87
CA ALA A 10 12.78 0.56 -5.72
C ALA A 10 11.68 -0.43 -5.29
N LEU A 11 11.97 -1.26 -4.29
CA LEU A 11 11.10 -2.33 -3.82
C LEU A 11 9.70 -1.87 -3.36
N PRO A 12 9.54 -0.74 -2.63
CA PRO A 12 8.22 -0.37 -2.12
C PRO A 12 7.20 -0.09 -3.21
N GLU A 13 7.59 0.58 -4.29
CA GLU A 13 6.67 0.94 -5.37
C GLU A 13 6.12 -0.29 -6.10
N TYR A 14 6.95 -1.29 -6.36
CA TYR A 14 6.51 -2.53 -7.02
C TYR A 14 5.60 -3.37 -6.13
N ILE A 15 5.89 -3.44 -4.83
CA ILE A 15 5.04 -4.18 -3.89
C ILE A 15 3.67 -3.50 -3.76
N LEU A 16 3.63 -2.17 -3.65
CA LEU A 16 2.35 -1.44 -3.59
C LEU A 16 1.57 -1.53 -4.91
N LEU A 17 2.25 -1.57 -6.05
CA LEU A 17 1.61 -1.81 -7.34
C LEU A 17 0.96 -3.19 -7.38
N ALA A 18 1.68 -4.23 -6.94
CA ALA A 18 1.13 -5.58 -6.84
C ALA A 18 -0.07 -5.64 -5.88
N ALA A 19 0.01 -4.96 -4.74
CA ALA A 19 -1.09 -4.86 -3.79
C ALA A 19 -2.32 -4.14 -4.38
N ALA A 20 -2.11 -3.06 -5.14
CA ALA A 20 -3.18 -2.32 -5.81
C ALA A 20 -3.87 -3.16 -6.90
N VAL A 21 -3.11 -3.94 -7.66
CA VAL A 21 -3.65 -4.90 -8.64
C VAL A 21 -4.41 -6.03 -7.94
N PHE A 22 -3.87 -6.57 -6.84
CA PHE A 22 -4.55 -7.57 -6.03
C PHE A 22 -5.88 -7.06 -5.46
N TYR A 23 -5.89 -5.83 -4.95
CA TYR A 23 -7.12 -5.15 -4.50
C TYR A 23 -8.13 -5.03 -5.64
N TRP A 24 -7.70 -4.57 -6.82
CA TRP A 24 -8.59 -4.43 -7.96
C TRP A 24 -9.23 -5.76 -8.35
N PHE A 25 -8.43 -6.81 -8.45
CA PHE A 25 -8.91 -8.16 -8.73
C PHE A 25 -9.88 -8.65 -7.65
N SER A 26 -9.54 -8.46 -6.37
CA SER A 26 -10.35 -8.89 -5.24
C SER A 26 -11.67 -8.13 -5.11
N ALA A 27 -11.73 -6.87 -5.58
CA ALA A 27 -12.96 -6.09 -5.58
C ALA A 27 -14.02 -6.66 -6.54
N GLY A 28 -13.64 -7.46 -7.54
CA GLY A 28 -14.57 -8.08 -8.48
C GLY A 28 -15.30 -7.09 -9.41
N ILE A 29 -14.88 -5.82 -9.43
CA ILE A 29 -15.47 -4.76 -10.25
C ILE A 29 -14.51 -4.42 -11.39
N LEU A 30 -15.00 -4.56 -12.64
CA LEU A 30 -14.20 -4.31 -13.83
C LEU A 30 -13.69 -2.86 -13.89
N ILE A 31 -14.57 -1.88 -13.63
CA ILE A 31 -14.22 -0.46 -13.64
C ILE A 31 -14.21 0.07 -12.21
N ASN A 32 -13.03 0.03 -11.59
CA ASN A 32 -12.80 0.64 -10.28
C ASN A 32 -11.90 1.88 -10.45
N TYR A 33 -12.51 3.07 -10.46
CA TYR A 33 -11.79 4.33 -10.67
C TYR A 33 -10.68 4.57 -9.65
N VAL A 34 -10.86 4.13 -8.39
CA VAL A 34 -9.85 4.26 -7.34
C VAL A 34 -8.66 3.35 -7.63
N ALA A 35 -8.92 2.08 -7.94
CA ALA A 35 -7.87 1.11 -8.27
C ALA A 35 -7.08 1.52 -9.51
N ILE A 36 -7.78 1.95 -10.58
CA ILE A 36 -7.17 2.41 -11.83
C ILE A 36 -6.27 3.62 -11.55
N SER A 37 -6.77 4.61 -10.79
CA SER A 37 -5.99 5.81 -10.43
C SER A 37 -4.75 5.47 -9.60
N LEU A 38 -4.87 4.54 -8.65
CA LEU A 38 -3.74 4.05 -7.84
C LEU A 38 -2.69 3.34 -8.69
N VAL A 39 -3.12 2.43 -9.58
CA VAL A 39 -2.22 1.68 -10.47
C VAL A 39 -1.48 2.63 -11.41
N ILE A 40 -2.18 3.55 -12.07
CA ILE A 40 -1.56 4.55 -12.94
C ILE A 40 -0.60 5.44 -12.14
N GLY A 41 -1.02 5.93 -10.97
CA GLY A 41 -0.19 6.74 -10.09
C GLY A 41 1.10 6.03 -9.68
N LEU A 42 1.02 4.75 -9.31
CA LEU A 42 2.19 3.94 -8.94
C LEU A 42 3.10 3.64 -10.13
N ILE A 43 2.56 3.41 -11.32
CA ILE A 43 3.36 3.26 -12.56
C ILE A 43 4.11 4.56 -12.86
N LEU A 44 3.42 5.71 -12.82
CA LEU A 44 4.06 7.02 -13.00
C LEU A 44 5.14 7.25 -11.95
N GLN A 45 4.90 6.82 -10.71
CA GLN A 45 5.88 6.94 -9.64
C GLN A 45 7.11 6.06 -9.85
N ILE A 46 6.95 4.85 -10.42
CA ILE A 46 8.08 3.97 -10.77
C ILE A 46 8.95 4.60 -11.87
N VAL A 47 8.31 5.20 -12.90
CA VAL A 47 9.00 5.77 -14.06
C VAL A 47 9.65 7.11 -13.72
N PHE A 48 8.88 8.06 -13.18
CA PHE A 48 9.32 9.45 -13.00
C PHE A 48 9.89 9.75 -11.62
N LYS A 49 9.56 8.93 -10.61
CA LYS A 49 10.03 9.10 -9.22
C LYS A 49 9.78 10.50 -8.66
N PHE A 50 8.63 11.09 -9.03
CA PHE A 50 8.26 12.42 -8.57
C PHE A 50 8.17 12.43 -7.05
N ARG A 51 8.84 13.41 -6.42
CA ARG A 51 8.88 13.50 -4.94
C ARG A 51 7.47 13.64 -4.35
N VAL A 52 6.64 14.46 -4.96
CA VAL A 52 5.27 14.73 -4.47
C VAL A 52 4.41 13.46 -4.54
N LEU A 53 4.35 12.78 -5.68
CA LEU A 53 3.62 11.52 -5.81
C LEU A 53 4.18 10.43 -4.89
N GLY A 54 5.50 10.41 -4.71
CA GLY A 54 6.21 9.51 -3.80
C GLY A 54 5.85 9.68 -2.32
N ILE A 55 5.24 10.80 -1.95
CA ILE A 55 4.73 11.09 -0.60
C ILE A 55 3.21 10.91 -0.58
N VAL A 56 2.49 11.48 -1.56
CA VAL A 56 1.02 11.48 -1.60
C VAL A 56 0.44 10.08 -1.73
N LEU A 57 0.96 9.25 -2.63
CA LEU A 57 0.44 7.89 -2.86
C LEU A 57 0.52 7.00 -1.60
N PRO A 58 1.70 6.84 -0.95
CA PRO A 58 1.76 6.04 0.27
C PRO A 58 0.97 6.66 1.42
N SER A 59 0.91 7.99 1.56
CA SER A 59 0.06 8.62 2.58
C SER A 59 -1.42 8.30 2.36
N PHE A 60 -1.91 8.36 1.13
CA PHE A 60 -3.27 8.00 0.79
C PHE A 60 -3.57 6.52 1.09
N LEU A 61 -2.64 5.62 0.74
CA LEU A 61 -2.76 4.19 1.04
C LEU A 61 -2.77 3.91 2.56
N MET A 62 -1.95 4.62 3.35
CA MET A 62 -1.95 4.51 4.81
C MET A 62 -3.29 4.97 5.41
N LEU A 63 -3.82 6.12 4.98
CA LEU A 63 -5.12 6.61 5.44
C LEU A 63 -6.26 5.64 5.09
N THR A 64 -6.25 5.12 3.86
CA THR A 64 -7.24 4.12 3.44
C THR A 64 -7.09 2.82 4.22
N SER A 65 -5.86 2.41 4.55
CA SER A 65 -5.59 1.23 5.37
C SER A 65 -6.11 1.40 6.79
N PHE A 66 -5.99 2.59 7.39
CA PHE A 66 -6.61 2.89 8.69
C PHE A 66 -8.13 2.84 8.63
N TYR A 67 -8.73 3.40 7.58
CA TYR A 67 -10.18 3.28 7.37
C TYR A 67 -10.62 1.81 7.28
N MET A 68 -9.90 0.98 6.52
CA MET A 68 -10.18 -0.45 6.43
C MET A 68 -9.95 -1.21 7.75
N LEU A 69 -8.98 -0.80 8.57
CA LEU A 69 -8.79 -1.37 9.90
C LEU A 69 -10.00 -1.11 10.81
N LEU A 70 -10.57 0.10 10.75
CA LEU A 70 -11.79 0.42 11.50
C LEU A 70 -12.97 -0.44 11.03
N ALA A 71 -13.12 -0.63 9.72
CA ALA A 71 -14.14 -1.51 9.17
C ALA A 71 -13.95 -2.97 9.63
N LEU A 72 -12.71 -3.47 9.61
CA LEU A 72 -12.36 -4.80 10.10
C LEU A 72 -12.70 -4.98 11.58
N ILE A 73 -12.39 -4.00 12.42
CA ILE A 73 -12.72 -4.04 13.85
C ILE A 73 -14.24 -4.04 14.05
N SER A 74 -14.96 -3.24 13.26
CA SER A 74 -16.42 -3.21 13.29
C SER A 74 -17.03 -4.58 12.97
N GLU A 75 -16.61 -5.19 11.86
CA GLU A 75 -17.09 -6.51 11.43
C GLU A 75 -16.69 -7.60 12.42
N PHE A 76 -15.47 -7.52 12.98
CA PHE A 76 -15.01 -8.46 14.00
C PHE A 76 -15.87 -8.43 15.27
N ASN A 77 -16.37 -7.25 15.68
CA ASN A 77 -17.21 -7.10 16.87
C ASN A 77 -18.64 -7.66 16.68
N GLU A 78 -19.08 -7.89 15.44
CA GLU A 78 -20.38 -8.52 15.17
C GLU A 78 -20.34 -10.04 15.38
N PHE A 79 -19.16 -10.65 15.45
CA PHE A 79 -19.04 -12.08 15.71
C PHE A 79 -19.37 -12.41 17.17
N PRO A 80 -20.34 -13.29 17.43
CA PRO A 80 -20.73 -13.64 18.80
C PRO A 80 -19.67 -14.50 19.52
N THR A 81 -18.78 -15.14 18.76
CA THR A 81 -17.70 -15.98 19.28
C THR A 81 -16.47 -15.90 18.38
N PHE A 82 -15.31 -16.26 18.91
CA PHE A 82 -14.04 -16.30 18.17
C PHE A 82 -13.95 -17.56 17.27
N SER A 83 -14.88 -17.63 16.30
CA SER A 83 -15.06 -18.70 15.34
C SER A 83 -13.93 -18.76 14.30
N TYR A 84 -13.95 -19.78 13.45
CA TYR A 84 -13.00 -19.91 12.33
C TYR A 84 -13.05 -18.71 11.39
N GLU A 85 -14.25 -18.22 11.04
CA GLU A 85 -14.41 -17.07 10.16
C GLU A 85 -13.92 -15.77 10.80
N ALA A 86 -14.21 -15.56 12.10
CA ALA A 86 -13.71 -14.39 12.85
C ALA A 86 -12.18 -14.35 12.87
N LYS A 87 -11.53 -15.50 13.09
CA LYS A 87 -10.07 -15.65 13.01
C LYS A 87 -9.55 -15.33 11.62
N LYS A 88 -10.16 -15.90 10.59
CA LYS A 88 -9.75 -15.71 9.19
C LYS A 88 -9.81 -14.23 8.81
N LEU A 89 -10.91 -13.55 9.12
CA LEU A 89 -11.08 -12.11 8.90
C LEU A 89 -10.01 -11.30 9.62
N LEU A 90 -9.80 -11.56 10.91
CA LEU A 90 -8.84 -10.85 11.74
C LEU A 90 -7.40 -11.04 11.23
N PHE A 91 -6.95 -12.28 11.04
CA PHE A 91 -5.57 -12.56 10.66
C PHE A 91 -5.24 -12.11 9.24
N VAL A 92 -6.13 -12.36 8.27
CA VAL A 92 -5.90 -11.94 6.88
C VAL A 92 -5.90 -10.41 6.80
N GLY A 93 -6.90 -9.75 7.39
CA GLY A 93 -7.00 -8.30 7.32
C GLY A 93 -5.90 -7.57 8.10
N LEU A 94 -5.50 -8.06 9.27
CA LEU A 94 -4.35 -7.49 9.99
C LEU A 94 -3.04 -7.68 9.22
N THR A 95 -2.86 -8.82 8.54
CA THR A 95 -1.66 -9.07 7.72
C THR A 95 -1.61 -8.07 6.56
N LEU A 96 -2.72 -7.85 5.87
CA LEU A 96 -2.82 -6.87 4.79
C LEU A 96 -2.61 -5.44 5.31
N PHE A 97 -3.17 -5.10 6.47
CA PHE A 97 -3.00 -3.80 7.10
C PHE A 97 -1.53 -3.54 7.45
N ILE A 98 -0.90 -4.43 8.23
CA ILE A 98 0.49 -4.26 8.66
C ILE A 98 1.44 -4.24 7.47
N GLY A 99 1.25 -5.16 6.51
CA GLY A 99 2.06 -5.22 5.30
C GLY A 99 1.97 -3.94 4.48
N THR A 100 0.75 -3.47 4.21
CA THR A 100 0.53 -2.24 3.43
C THR A 100 1.06 -1.01 4.16
N MET A 101 0.84 -0.91 5.47
CA MET A 101 1.37 0.18 6.30
C MET A 101 2.89 0.21 6.31
N PHE A 102 3.53 -0.95 6.47
CA PHE A 102 4.99 -1.05 6.48
C PHE A 102 5.60 -0.60 5.15
N ILE A 103 5.11 -1.15 4.04
CA ILE A 103 5.64 -0.83 2.70
C ILE A 103 5.32 0.62 2.31
N SER A 104 4.13 1.12 2.61
CA SER A 104 3.78 2.53 2.39
C SER A 104 4.65 3.45 3.22
N GLY A 105 4.92 3.09 4.48
CA GLY A 105 5.88 3.79 5.34
C GLY A 105 7.27 3.85 4.71
N LEU A 106 7.82 2.73 4.23
CA LEU A 106 9.12 2.70 3.55
C LEU A 106 9.16 3.64 2.34
N MET A 107 8.12 3.63 1.51
CA MET A 107 8.01 4.51 0.36
C MET A 107 7.93 5.99 0.79
N PHE A 108 7.10 6.30 1.79
CA PHE A 108 7.00 7.65 2.34
C PHE A 108 8.35 8.14 2.87
N PHE A 109 9.03 7.35 3.70
CA PHE A 109 10.34 7.70 4.25
C PHE A 109 11.37 7.94 3.14
N LYS A 110 11.36 7.08 2.12
CA LYS A 110 12.24 7.22 0.94
C LYS A 110 12.05 8.59 0.28
N TYR A 111 10.84 9.04 -0.01
CA TYR A 111 10.62 10.30 -0.75
C TYR A 111 10.56 11.56 0.12
N ALA A 112 10.16 11.42 1.39
CA ALA A 112 10.14 12.53 2.34
C ALA A 112 11.56 12.95 2.74
N PHE A 113 12.42 11.97 3.08
CA PHE A 113 13.71 12.23 3.73
C PHE A 113 14.94 11.96 2.85
N THR A 114 14.83 11.20 1.76
CA THR A 114 15.97 11.07 0.83
C THR A 114 16.07 12.36 0.02
N ARG A 115 16.95 13.27 0.45
CA ARG A 115 17.31 14.48 -0.29
C ARG A 115 17.81 14.06 -1.67
N SER A 116 17.21 14.63 -2.72
CA SER A 116 17.65 14.51 -4.11
C SER A 116 19.19 14.54 -4.19
N ARG A 117 19.83 13.41 -4.51
CA ARG A 117 21.16 13.41 -5.14
C ARG A 117 20.99 13.79 -6.61
N SER A 118 20.48 14.98 -6.82
CA SER A 118 20.40 15.65 -8.12
C SER A 118 20.20 17.13 -7.85
N ALA A 119 21.27 17.77 -7.42
CA ALA A 119 21.53 19.17 -7.65
C ALA A 119 23.05 19.27 -7.82
N SER A 120 23.45 19.39 -9.10
CA SER A 120 24.75 19.80 -9.65
C SER A 120 26.01 19.13 -9.08
#